data_AF-A0AAN9XLW6-F1
#
_entry.id   AF-A0AAN9XLW6-F1
#
_cell.length_a   1.000
_cell.length_b   1.000
_cell.length_c   1.000
_cell.angle_alpha   90.00
_cell.angle_beta   90.00
_cell.angle_gamma   90.00
#
_symmetry.space_group_name_H-M   'P 1'
#
loop_
_entity.id
_entity.type
_entity.pdbx_description
1 polymer ?
#
loop_
_entity_poly.entity_id
_entity_poly.type
_entity_poly.pdbx_seq_one_letter_code
_entity_poly.pdbx_strand_id
1 'polypeptide(L)'
;MKANSVVMCWIILVVLVCVEFEGCVGSKTDEAYVTLLYGDEFLLGVRVLGKSIRNTGSIKDMVVLVSDGVSDYAKTLLRADGWIVEMISLLANPNRVRPKRFWGVYTKLKIFNMTNYHKVVYLDADTIVVKNIDDLFKCGKFCANLKHSERLNSGVMVVEPSETVFNDMMRKIKTTASYTGGDQGFLNSYYPGFPNAHVFEPNLAPEVLSSRSIPEMERLSTLYNADVGLYMLANKWMVDENELRVIHYTLGPLKPWDWWTSWLLKPVDVWQDVREQLEESLPGTGGGQNPKDSFLVKFLFLLPFCALLFCCYHSFTKSQGYFSSLCRNSLCDQVRHLCYRIRSSGPLAYTNIFTSTTNSIHQLLNGDQNKVPGYLGGISVCVCFMVALVSLGLALLIVPRQVMPWTGLLLMYEWTFTIFFILFGGYIRLIYQWGKIVGSRVASSLSHPELSDYESEKRHQRQMLACDVAPWYYGLGMVMLAIAAPSLPCLFGITALFLRLGLMVVGGIILASFMTYASEHLAIRSFLKGFDEHNIARNSNSCFFC
;
A
#
# COMPACT_ATOMS: atom_id res chain seq x y z
N MET A 1 36.65 -19.32 -56.07
CA MET A 1 35.25 -19.69 -55.80
C MET A 1 34.81 -19.69 -54.32
N LYS A 2 35.70 -19.70 -53.31
CA LYS A 2 35.29 -19.69 -51.88
C LYS A 2 34.99 -18.29 -51.29
N ALA A 3 35.53 -17.21 -51.85
CA ALA A 3 35.34 -15.85 -51.31
C ALA A 3 33.92 -15.28 -51.54
N ASN A 4 33.28 -15.63 -52.66
CA ASN A 4 31.95 -15.10 -53.01
C ASN A 4 30.82 -15.68 -52.14
N SER A 5 31.00 -16.88 -51.58
CA SER A 5 29.97 -17.53 -50.75
C SER A 5 29.87 -16.91 -49.36
N VAL A 6 30.98 -16.41 -48.82
CA VAL A 6 31.02 -15.78 -47.48
C VAL A 6 30.38 -14.39 -47.53
N VAL A 7 30.67 -13.61 -48.57
CA VAL A 7 30.06 -12.28 -48.77
C VAL A 7 28.55 -12.41 -48.99
N MET A 8 28.10 -13.42 -49.74
CA MET A 8 26.67 -13.67 -49.94
C MET A 8 25.96 -14.08 -48.65
N CYS A 9 26.58 -14.92 -47.81
CA CYS A 9 26.05 -15.24 -46.48
C CYS A 9 25.98 -14.02 -45.56
N TRP A 10 26.97 -13.13 -45.58
CA TRP A 10 26.94 -11.89 -44.80
C TRP A 10 25.85 -10.93 -45.29
N ILE A 11 25.63 -10.82 -46.59
CA ILE A 11 24.53 -10.00 -47.14
C ILE A 11 23.18 -10.59 -46.77
N ILE A 12 23.00 -11.92 -46.85
CA ILE A 12 21.76 -12.58 -46.45
C ILE A 12 21.51 -12.42 -44.95
N LEU A 13 22.54 -12.52 -44.11
CA LEU A 13 22.45 -12.31 -42.67
C LEU A 13 22.11 -10.85 -42.34
N VAL A 14 22.74 -9.88 -43.02
CA VAL A 14 22.42 -8.45 -42.85
C VAL A 14 21.01 -8.14 -43.34
N VAL A 15 20.55 -8.75 -44.44
CA VAL A 15 19.17 -8.60 -44.91
C VAL A 15 18.18 -9.25 -43.94
N LEU A 16 18.47 -10.44 -43.40
CA LEU A 16 17.63 -11.07 -42.36
C LEU A 16 17.58 -10.23 -41.08
N VAL A 17 18.71 -9.68 -40.65
CA VAL A 17 18.79 -8.78 -39.49
C VAL A 17 18.09 -7.45 -39.78
N CYS A 18 18.16 -6.93 -41.01
CA CYS A 18 17.42 -5.72 -41.41
C CYS A 18 15.91 -5.97 -41.52
N VAL A 19 15.48 -7.16 -41.95
CA VAL A 19 14.06 -7.57 -42.01
C VAL A 19 13.50 -7.82 -40.61
N GLU A 20 14.33 -8.25 -39.65
CA GLU A 20 13.94 -8.29 -38.23
C GLU A 20 13.91 -6.90 -37.57
N PHE A 21 14.58 -5.90 -38.14
CA PHE A 21 14.64 -4.51 -37.63
C PHE A 21 13.64 -3.55 -38.28
N GLU A 22 13.03 -3.89 -39.41
CA GLU A 22 11.71 -3.36 -39.75
C GLU A 22 10.70 -4.00 -38.80
N GLY A 23 10.67 -3.47 -37.57
CA GLY A 23 9.71 -3.86 -36.55
C GLY A 23 8.31 -3.90 -37.16
N CYS A 24 7.50 -4.86 -36.69
CA CYS A 24 6.08 -4.99 -36.99
C CYS A 24 5.34 -3.65 -36.83
N VAL A 25 5.42 -2.77 -37.82
CA VAL A 25 4.46 -1.71 -38.03
C VAL A 25 3.30 -2.43 -38.70
N GLY A 26 2.48 -3.07 -37.87
CA GLY A 26 1.19 -3.57 -38.31
C GLY A 26 0.47 -2.45 -39.05
N SER A 27 -0.15 -2.77 -40.18
CA SER A 27 -1.01 -1.81 -40.87
C SER A 27 -2.01 -1.28 -39.86
N LYS A 28 -2.06 0.05 -39.70
CA LYS A 28 -3.02 0.75 -38.85
C LYS A 28 -4.42 0.19 -39.07
N THR A 29 -5.13 -0.14 -38.00
CA THR A 29 -6.50 -0.64 -38.09
C THR A 29 -7.49 0.51 -38.06
N ASP A 30 -8.66 0.34 -38.68
CA ASP A 30 -9.74 1.34 -38.61
C ASP A 30 -10.44 1.38 -37.24
N GLU A 31 -10.03 0.51 -36.31
CA GLU A 31 -10.63 0.32 -35.00
C GLU A 31 -9.54 0.33 -33.92
N ALA A 32 -9.77 1.00 -32.80
CA ALA A 32 -8.77 1.13 -31.75
C ALA A 32 -9.33 0.99 -30.33
N TYR A 33 -8.55 0.37 -29.45
CA TYR A 33 -8.66 0.57 -28.01
C TYR A 33 -8.02 1.89 -27.64
N VAL A 34 -8.70 2.69 -26.82
CA VAL A 34 -8.23 4.02 -26.43
C VAL A 34 -8.23 4.16 -24.92
N THR A 35 -7.17 4.72 -24.35
CA THR A 35 -7.13 5.15 -22.95
C THR A 35 -6.54 6.56 -22.84
N LEU A 36 -6.63 7.17 -21.66
CA LEU A 36 -6.21 8.54 -21.42
C LEU A 36 -5.33 8.65 -20.17
N LEU A 37 -4.19 9.31 -20.32
CA LEU A 37 -3.21 9.51 -19.28
C LEU A 37 -2.93 11.01 -19.07
N TYR A 38 -3.22 11.49 -17.87
CA TYR A 38 -2.99 12.90 -17.48
C TYR A 38 -1.58 13.13 -16.93
N GLY A 39 -1.03 12.13 -16.24
CA GLY A 39 0.30 12.16 -15.64
C GLY A 39 0.78 10.76 -15.29
N ASP A 40 2.01 10.64 -14.84
CA ASP A 40 2.70 9.35 -14.66
C ASP A 40 2.07 8.46 -13.56
N GLU A 41 1.20 9.01 -12.72
CA GLU A 41 0.55 8.31 -11.60
C GLU A 41 -0.28 7.08 -12.04
N PHE A 42 -0.88 7.10 -13.25
CA PHE A 42 -1.65 6.00 -13.83
C PHE A 42 -0.85 5.21 -14.87
N LEU A 43 0.44 5.51 -15.08
CA LEU A 43 1.27 4.87 -16.10
C LEU A 43 1.24 3.35 -15.96
N LEU A 44 1.49 2.83 -14.76
CA LEU A 44 1.47 1.40 -14.50
C LEU A 44 0.10 0.76 -14.81
N GLY A 45 -1.00 1.46 -14.54
CA GLY A 45 -2.35 1.03 -14.92
C GLY A 45 -2.50 0.85 -16.44
N VAL A 46 -2.05 1.84 -17.21
CA VAL A 46 -2.06 1.79 -18.68
C VAL A 46 -1.16 0.68 -19.23
N ARG A 47 0.03 0.46 -18.64
CA ARG A 47 0.92 -0.64 -19.05
C ARG A 47 0.23 -1.99 -18.87
N VAL A 48 -0.37 -2.23 -17.71
CA VAL A 48 -1.10 -3.48 -17.40
C VAL A 48 -2.32 -3.64 -18.30
N LEU A 49 -3.09 -2.57 -18.53
CA LEU A 49 -4.22 -2.57 -19.44
C LEU A 49 -3.81 -3.04 -20.85
N GLY A 50 -2.74 -2.45 -21.41
CA GLY A 50 -2.23 -2.80 -22.74
C GLY A 50 -1.78 -4.26 -22.84
N LYS A 51 -1.05 -4.75 -21.82
CA LYS A 51 -0.68 -6.17 -21.72
C LYS A 51 -1.91 -7.07 -21.65
N SER A 52 -2.92 -6.70 -20.86
CA SER A 52 -4.15 -7.48 -20.71
C SER A 52 -4.93 -7.62 -22.02
N ILE A 53 -5.03 -6.55 -22.82
CA ILE A 53 -5.64 -6.57 -24.14
C ILE A 53 -4.88 -7.52 -25.07
N ARG A 54 -3.55 -7.38 -25.16
CA ARG A 54 -2.71 -8.24 -26.00
C ARG A 54 -2.76 -9.72 -25.61
N ASN A 55 -2.79 -10.01 -24.32
CA ASN A 55 -2.90 -11.39 -23.82
C ASN A 55 -4.18 -12.10 -24.30
N THR A 56 -5.21 -11.34 -24.70
CA THR A 56 -6.46 -11.90 -25.26
C THR A 56 -6.42 -12.09 -26.78
N GLY A 57 -5.26 -11.85 -27.42
CA GLY A 57 -5.03 -12.06 -28.85
C GLY A 57 -5.60 -10.98 -29.76
N SER A 58 -6.01 -9.83 -29.22
CA SER A 58 -6.47 -8.72 -30.06
C SER A 58 -5.33 -8.14 -30.90
N ILE A 59 -5.66 -7.79 -32.14
CA ILE A 59 -4.78 -7.17 -33.13
C ILE A 59 -5.14 -5.71 -33.43
N LYS A 60 -6.09 -5.14 -32.66
CA LYS A 60 -6.55 -3.76 -32.84
C LYS A 60 -5.50 -2.78 -32.35
N ASP A 61 -5.48 -1.60 -32.95
CA ASP A 61 -4.63 -0.51 -32.49
C ASP A 61 -4.89 -0.20 -31.01
N MET A 62 -3.83 0.06 -30.26
CA MET A 62 -3.90 0.53 -28.88
C MET A 62 -3.36 1.95 -28.82
N VAL A 63 -4.24 2.92 -28.59
CA VAL A 63 -3.90 4.34 -28.55
C VAL A 63 -4.01 4.85 -27.12
N VAL A 64 -2.97 5.54 -26.67
CA VAL A 64 -2.99 6.28 -25.40
C VAL A 64 -2.93 7.77 -25.70
N LEU A 65 -3.99 8.46 -25.31
CA LEU A 65 -4.05 9.92 -25.33
C LEU A 65 -3.27 10.44 -24.13
N VAL A 66 -2.25 11.26 -24.35
CA VAL A 66 -1.38 11.77 -23.29
C VAL A 66 -1.44 13.30 -23.23
N SER A 67 -1.56 13.83 -22.01
CA SER A 67 -1.48 15.28 -21.80
C SER A 67 -0.03 15.74 -21.55
N ASP A 68 0.17 17.06 -21.51
CA ASP A 68 1.48 17.67 -21.22
C ASP A 68 2.03 17.31 -19.82
N GLY A 69 1.19 16.81 -18.91
CA GLY A 69 1.61 16.33 -17.58
C GLY A 69 2.31 14.98 -17.57
N VAL A 70 2.35 14.26 -18.70
CA VAL A 70 3.01 12.95 -18.84
C VAL A 70 4.47 13.15 -19.21
N SER A 71 5.39 12.48 -18.49
CA SER A 71 6.82 12.62 -18.75
C SER A 71 7.25 11.99 -20.09
N ASP A 72 8.35 12.47 -20.67
CA ASP A 72 8.90 11.87 -21.91
C ASP A 72 9.35 10.43 -21.69
N TYR A 73 9.81 10.10 -20.48
CA TYR A 73 10.10 8.72 -20.08
C TYR A 73 8.84 7.85 -20.16
N ALA A 74 7.73 8.30 -19.58
CA ALA A 74 6.45 7.58 -19.62
C ALA A 74 5.95 7.39 -21.07
N LYS A 75 6.02 8.43 -21.91
CA LYS A 75 5.69 8.33 -23.34
C LYS A 75 6.56 7.31 -24.07
N THR A 76 7.87 7.31 -23.80
CA THR A 76 8.82 6.37 -24.42
C THR A 76 8.54 4.93 -23.99
N LEU A 77 8.28 4.73 -22.70
CA LEU A 77 7.92 3.42 -22.15
C LEU A 77 6.63 2.88 -22.77
N LEU A 78 5.59 3.72 -22.91
CA LEU A 78 4.33 3.33 -23.54
C LEU A 78 4.52 2.91 -25.00
N ARG A 79 5.35 3.64 -25.77
CA ARG A 79 5.69 3.22 -27.15
C ARG A 79 6.42 1.88 -27.17
N ALA A 80 7.36 1.66 -26.25
CA ALA A 80 8.06 0.39 -26.10
C ALA A 80 7.11 -0.76 -25.70
N ASP A 81 6.07 -0.47 -24.92
CA ASP A 81 4.99 -1.41 -24.60
C ASP A 81 3.98 -1.58 -25.76
N GLY A 82 4.22 -1.00 -26.94
CA GLY A 82 3.37 -1.16 -28.12
C GLY A 82 2.14 -0.23 -28.18
N TRP A 83 2.10 0.84 -27.40
CA TRP A 83 1.06 1.87 -27.52
C TRP A 83 1.39 2.90 -28.61
N ILE A 84 0.38 3.29 -29.38
CA ILE A 84 0.38 4.50 -30.19
C ILE A 84 0.14 5.69 -29.25
N VAL A 85 1.17 6.51 -29.04
CA VAL A 85 1.11 7.65 -28.11
C VAL A 85 0.71 8.92 -28.86
N GLU A 86 -0.49 9.43 -28.58
CA GLU A 86 -1.03 10.65 -29.18
C GLU A 86 -1.12 11.78 -28.17
N MET A 87 -0.45 12.91 -28.47
CA MET A 87 -0.52 14.10 -27.62
C MET A 87 -1.89 14.76 -27.73
N ILE A 88 -2.45 15.19 -26.60
CA ILE A 88 -3.76 15.83 -26.57
C ILE A 88 -3.80 17.03 -25.61
N SER A 89 -4.43 18.12 -26.05
CA SER A 89 -4.66 19.26 -25.17
C SER A 89 -5.77 18.96 -24.15
N LEU A 90 -5.60 19.46 -22.93
CA LEU A 90 -6.55 19.24 -21.85
C LEU A 90 -7.82 20.06 -22.06
N LEU A 91 -8.97 19.45 -21.78
CA LEU A 91 -10.25 20.14 -21.75
C LEU A 91 -10.57 20.58 -20.32
N ALA A 92 -10.66 21.89 -20.12
CA ALA A 92 -10.99 22.47 -18.83
C ALA A 92 -12.39 22.02 -18.40
N ASN A 93 -12.51 21.42 -17.22
CA ASN A 93 -13.82 21.04 -16.71
C ASN A 93 -14.55 22.28 -16.14
N PRO A 94 -15.76 22.59 -16.67
CA PRO A 94 -16.47 23.84 -16.38
C PRO A 94 -17.18 23.86 -15.02
N ASN A 95 -17.26 22.73 -14.32
CA ASN A 95 -17.98 22.61 -13.06
C ASN A 95 -17.20 23.24 -11.91
N ARG A 96 -17.81 24.19 -11.20
CA ARG A 96 -17.21 24.83 -10.01
C ARG A 96 -17.16 23.89 -8.80
N VAL A 97 -18.22 23.08 -8.62
CA VAL A 97 -18.31 22.09 -7.54
C VAL A 97 -17.93 20.72 -8.11
N ARG A 98 -16.76 20.22 -7.72
CA ARG A 98 -16.22 18.94 -8.19
C ARG A 98 -15.10 18.41 -7.28
N PRO A 99 -14.81 17.11 -7.30
CA PRO A 99 -13.56 16.57 -6.76
C PRO A 99 -12.34 17.22 -7.42
N LYS A 100 -11.29 17.54 -6.65
CA LYS A 100 -10.03 18.15 -7.17
C LYS A 100 -9.43 17.32 -8.31
N ARG A 101 -9.49 15.99 -8.22
CA ARG A 101 -9.00 15.07 -9.26
C ARG A 101 -9.73 15.18 -10.60
N PHE A 102 -10.93 15.76 -10.65
CA PHE A 102 -11.70 15.93 -11.89
C PHE A 102 -11.29 17.18 -12.67
N TRP A 103 -10.11 17.73 -12.41
CA TRP A 103 -9.66 18.99 -12.99
C TRP A 103 -9.69 18.99 -14.54
N GLY A 104 -9.28 17.87 -15.16
CA GLY A 104 -9.21 17.68 -16.62
C GLY A 104 -10.08 16.55 -17.18
N VAL A 105 -10.99 15.97 -16.37
CA VAL A 105 -11.71 14.72 -16.71
C VAL A 105 -12.52 14.77 -18.00
N TYR A 106 -12.95 15.96 -18.42
CA TYR A 106 -13.69 16.17 -19.66
C TYR A 106 -12.83 15.96 -20.92
N THR A 107 -11.50 15.90 -20.80
CA THR A 107 -10.59 15.58 -21.91
C THR A 107 -10.95 14.26 -22.58
N LYS A 108 -11.52 13.32 -21.80
CA LYS A 108 -12.09 12.07 -22.28
C LYS A 108 -13.12 12.22 -23.41
N LEU A 109 -13.85 13.34 -23.48
CA LEU A 109 -14.79 13.60 -24.58
C LEU A 109 -14.10 13.72 -25.94
N LYS A 110 -12.78 13.91 -26.00
CA LYS A 110 -12.06 14.01 -27.28
C LYS A 110 -12.01 12.70 -28.06
N ILE A 111 -12.33 11.56 -27.46
CA ILE A 111 -12.48 10.30 -28.20
C ILE A 111 -13.60 10.39 -29.26
N PHE A 112 -14.61 11.24 -29.04
CA PHE A 112 -15.67 11.49 -30.02
C PHE A 112 -15.16 12.23 -31.26
N ASN A 113 -13.93 12.75 -31.26
CA ASN A 113 -13.32 13.45 -32.38
C ASN A 113 -12.17 12.67 -33.05
N MET A 114 -11.95 11.40 -32.68
CA MET A 114 -10.92 10.54 -33.29
C MET A 114 -11.39 9.97 -34.64
N THR A 115 -11.79 10.86 -35.56
CA THR A 115 -12.42 10.51 -36.85
C THR A 115 -11.49 9.78 -37.83
N ASN A 116 -10.21 9.64 -37.48
CA ASN A 116 -9.27 8.75 -38.16
C ASN A 116 -9.45 7.27 -37.80
N TYR A 117 -10.39 6.94 -36.94
CA TYR A 117 -10.86 5.58 -36.66
C TYR A 117 -12.36 5.53 -36.92
N HIS A 118 -12.83 4.42 -37.49
CA HIS A 118 -14.25 4.12 -37.64
C HIS A 118 -14.90 3.84 -36.28
N LYS A 119 -14.20 3.16 -35.38
CA LYS A 119 -14.72 2.85 -34.03
C LYS A 119 -13.63 2.81 -32.98
N VAL A 120 -13.96 3.33 -31.81
CA VAL A 120 -13.08 3.38 -30.64
C VAL A 120 -13.74 2.68 -29.46
N VAL A 121 -13.01 1.79 -28.80
CA VAL A 121 -13.37 1.24 -27.49
C VAL A 121 -12.50 1.92 -26.44
N TYR A 122 -13.09 2.85 -25.69
CA TYR A 122 -12.41 3.52 -24.60
C TYR A 122 -12.45 2.68 -23.32
N LEU A 123 -11.30 2.59 -22.64
CA LEU A 123 -11.10 1.91 -21.36
C LEU A 123 -10.36 2.85 -20.39
N ASP A 124 -10.90 3.07 -19.20
CA ASP A 124 -10.18 3.80 -18.15
C ASP A 124 -8.92 3.02 -17.72
N ALA A 125 -7.87 3.74 -17.31
CA ALA A 125 -6.57 3.16 -16.93
C ALA A 125 -6.62 2.25 -15.68
N ASP A 126 -7.74 2.23 -14.97
CA ASP A 126 -8.04 1.36 -13.83
C ASP A 126 -9.00 0.22 -14.19
N THR A 127 -9.03 -0.15 -15.47
CA THR A 127 -9.69 -1.37 -15.96
C THR A 127 -8.66 -2.45 -16.31
N ILE A 128 -9.11 -3.70 -16.40
CA ILE A 128 -8.32 -4.82 -16.92
C ILE A 128 -9.19 -5.74 -17.75
N VAL A 129 -8.64 -6.18 -18.89
CA VAL A 129 -9.31 -7.09 -19.83
C VAL A 129 -8.88 -8.52 -19.53
N VAL A 130 -9.84 -9.38 -19.17
CA VAL A 130 -9.59 -10.78 -18.80
C VAL A 130 -9.96 -11.77 -19.91
N LYS A 131 -10.77 -11.33 -20.89
CA LYS A 131 -11.14 -12.09 -22.09
C LYS A 131 -11.23 -11.16 -23.29
N ASN A 132 -11.12 -11.70 -24.50
CA ASN A 132 -11.21 -10.91 -25.72
C ASN A 132 -12.54 -10.15 -25.78
N ILE A 133 -12.45 -8.85 -26.10
CA ILE A 133 -13.58 -7.91 -26.21
C ILE A 133 -13.64 -7.25 -27.59
N ASP A 134 -13.06 -7.86 -28.63
CA ASP A 134 -13.11 -7.34 -30.00
C ASP A 134 -14.55 -7.32 -30.54
N ASP A 135 -15.45 -8.10 -29.95
CA ASP A 135 -16.88 -8.05 -30.25
C ASP A 135 -17.52 -6.69 -29.93
N LEU A 136 -16.95 -5.89 -29.02
CA LEU A 136 -17.42 -4.53 -28.75
C LEU A 136 -17.35 -3.61 -29.97
N PHE A 137 -16.46 -3.88 -30.94
CA PHE A 137 -16.40 -3.11 -32.19
C PHE A 137 -17.62 -3.36 -33.10
N LYS A 138 -18.49 -4.32 -32.78
CA LYS A 138 -19.78 -4.50 -33.49
C LYS A 138 -20.92 -3.66 -32.91
N CYS A 139 -20.71 -3.04 -31.75
CA CYS A 139 -21.74 -2.25 -31.08
C CYS A 139 -22.14 -1.01 -31.89
N GLY A 140 -23.32 -0.43 -31.63
CA GLY A 140 -23.83 0.77 -32.30
C GLY A 140 -22.97 2.03 -32.10
N LYS A 141 -23.55 3.21 -32.36
CA LYS A 141 -22.79 4.47 -32.39
C LYS A 141 -22.23 4.88 -31.02
N PHE A 142 -22.96 4.61 -29.95
CA PHE A 142 -22.51 4.86 -28.58
C PHE A 142 -22.93 3.73 -27.66
N CYS A 143 -21.98 3.05 -27.04
CA CYS A 143 -22.27 2.00 -26.08
C CYS A 143 -21.54 2.22 -24.77
N ALA A 144 -22.20 1.88 -23.67
CA ALA A 144 -21.59 1.90 -22.35
C ALA A 144 -22.31 0.89 -21.44
N ASN A 145 -21.80 0.66 -20.25
CA ASN A 145 -22.51 -0.15 -19.27
C ASN A 145 -23.39 0.74 -18.37
N LEU A 146 -24.59 0.27 -18.02
CA LEU A 146 -25.30 0.84 -16.88
C LEU A 146 -24.66 0.32 -15.61
N LYS A 147 -24.34 1.23 -14.70
CA LYS A 147 -24.02 0.85 -13.32
C LYS A 147 -25.25 0.18 -12.67
N HIS A 148 -25.21 -0.09 -11.37
CA HIS A 148 -26.35 -0.57 -10.55
C HIS A 148 -27.53 0.43 -10.43
N SER A 149 -27.69 1.34 -11.39
CA SER A 149 -28.67 2.42 -11.46
C SER A 149 -29.01 2.70 -12.94
N GLU A 150 -29.99 3.55 -13.19
CA GLU A 150 -30.32 4.10 -14.52
C GLU A 150 -29.26 5.10 -15.03
N ARG A 151 -27.98 4.88 -14.72
CA ARG A 151 -26.89 5.79 -15.09
C ARG A 151 -25.74 5.01 -15.69
N LEU A 152 -25.23 5.51 -16.81
CA LEU A 152 -24.07 4.94 -17.48
C LEU A 152 -22.81 5.15 -16.65
N ASN A 153 -21.91 4.17 -16.75
CA ASN A 153 -20.53 4.23 -16.29
C ASN A 153 -19.66 4.57 -17.51
N SER A 154 -18.86 5.63 -17.42
CA SER A 154 -18.03 6.08 -18.55
C SER A 154 -16.69 5.36 -18.65
N GLY A 155 -16.36 4.42 -17.75
CA GLY A 155 -15.08 3.74 -17.72
C GLY A 155 -14.85 2.71 -18.83
N VAL A 156 -15.93 2.23 -19.45
CA VAL A 156 -15.88 1.44 -20.68
C VAL A 156 -16.93 1.98 -21.63
N MET A 157 -16.50 2.48 -22.78
CA MET A 157 -17.39 3.06 -23.79
C MET A 157 -16.98 2.62 -25.20
N VAL A 158 -17.96 2.38 -26.06
CA VAL A 158 -17.76 2.26 -27.51
C VAL A 158 -18.28 3.53 -28.15
N VAL A 159 -17.50 4.11 -29.05
CA VAL A 159 -17.82 5.36 -29.75
C VAL A 159 -17.53 5.20 -31.23
N GLU A 160 -18.50 5.52 -32.08
CA GLU A 160 -18.28 5.89 -33.48
C GLU A 160 -17.91 7.38 -33.51
N PRO A 161 -16.63 7.74 -33.73
CA PRO A 161 -16.20 9.13 -33.65
C PRO A 161 -16.89 9.99 -34.72
N SER A 162 -17.34 11.17 -34.32
CA SER A 162 -18.06 12.10 -35.18
C SER A 162 -17.80 13.54 -34.76
N GLU A 163 -17.18 14.31 -35.65
CA GLU A 163 -16.92 15.73 -35.44
C GLU A 163 -18.21 16.51 -35.14
N THR A 164 -19.34 16.11 -35.74
CA THR A 164 -20.64 16.75 -35.50
C THR A 164 -21.12 16.56 -34.06
N VAL A 165 -21.01 15.33 -33.54
CA VAL A 165 -21.36 14.98 -32.15
C VAL A 165 -20.41 15.67 -31.18
N PHE A 166 -19.10 15.62 -31.45
CA PHE A 166 -18.10 16.26 -30.60
C PHE A 166 -18.32 17.78 -30.51
N ASN A 167 -18.54 18.46 -31.64
CA ASN A 167 -18.81 19.90 -31.66
C ASN A 167 -20.10 20.25 -30.92
N ASP A 168 -21.12 19.40 -30.98
CA ASP A 168 -22.33 19.59 -30.17
C ASP A 168 -22.06 19.45 -28.67
N MET A 169 -21.28 18.44 -28.25
CA MET A 169 -20.84 18.29 -26.87
C MET A 169 -20.06 19.52 -26.39
N MET A 170 -19.15 20.06 -27.20
CA MET A 170 -18.36 21.25 -26.84
C MET A 170 -19.24 22.49 -26.65
N ARG A 171 -20.31 22.67 -27.43
CA ARG A 171 -21.29 23.76 -27.23
C ARG A 171 -22.07 23.59 -25.92
N LYS A 172 -22.41 22.34 -25.55
CA LYS A 172 -23.23 22.01 -24.38
C LYS A 172 -22.45 21.88 -23.08
N ILE A 173 -21.11 21.76 -23.13
CA ILE A 173 -20.26 21.46 -21.96
C ILE A 173 -20.48 22.40 -20.77
N LYS A 174 -20.76 23.69 -21.03
CA LYS A 174 -20.96 24.72 -20.00
C LYS A 174 -22.41 24.81 -19.51
N THR A 175 -23.37 24.33 -20.28
CA THR A 175 -24.81 24.53 -20.04
C THR A 175 -25.50 23.27 -19.56
N THR A 176 -25.03 22.08 -19.97
CA THR A 176 -25.52 20.79 -19.50
C THR A 176 -24.96 20.50 -18.12
N ALA A 177 -25.85 20.27 -17.15
CA ALA A 177 -25.45 19.92 -15.79
C ALA A 177 -24.75 18.55 -15.75
N SER A 178 -23.75 18.42 -14.88
CA SER A 178 -23.14 17.13 -14.56
C SER A 178 -23.29 16.83 -13.07
N TYR A 179 -24.11 15.84 -12.73
CA TYR A 179 -24.37 15.50 -11.32
C TYR A 179 -23.14 14.96 -10.58
N THR A 180 -22.10 14.51 -11.30
CA THR A 180 -20.81 14.11 -10.72
C THR A 180 -19.77 15.25 -10.71
N GLY A 181 -20.06 16.36 -11.38
CA GLY A 181 -19.06 17.38 -11.71
C GLY A 181 -17.99 16.90 -12.69
N GLY A 182 -18.19 15.77 -13.38
CA GLY A 182 -17.24 15.12 -14.30
C GLY A 182 -17.87 14.71 -15.63
N ASP A 183 -17.12 13.96 -16.44
CA ASP A 183 -17.51 13.45 -17.76
C ASP A 183 -18.70 12.49 -17.67
N GLN A 184 -18.71 11.57 -16.69
CA GLN A 184 -19.78 10.58 -16.55
C GLN A 184 -21.13 11.25 -16.32
N GLY A 185 -21.17 12.28 -15.47
CA GLY A 185 -22.41 13.02 -15.19
C GLY A 185 -22.89 13.80 -16.41
N PHE A 186 -21.97 14.39 -17.18
CA PHE A 186 -22.28 15.07 -18.43
C PHE A 186 -22.83 14.10 -19.49
N LEU A 187 -22.18 12.96 -19.70
CA LEU A 187 -22.60 11.96 -20.68
C LEU A 187 -23.99 11.39 -20.36
N ASN A 188 -24.30 11.15 -19.08
CA ASN A 188 -25.64 10.77 -18.66
C ASN A 188 -26.70 11.83 -19.02
N SER A 189 -26.37 13.12 -18.87
CA SER A 189 -27.28 14.21 -19.23
C SER A 189 -27.34 14.47 -20.74
N TYR A 190 -26.27 14.18 -21.48
CA TYR A 190 -26.21 14.31 -22.94
C TYR A 190 -26.97 13.18 -23.65
N TYR A 191 -26.94 11.96 -23.09
CA TYR A 191 -27.68 10.78 -23.57
C TYR A 191 -28.83 10.40 -22.61
N PRO A 192 -29.88 11.22 -22.45
CA PRO A 192 -30.93 10.97 -21.46
C PRO A 192 -31.76 9.70 -21.73
N GLY A 193 -31.81 9.24 -22.98
CA GLY A 193 -32.50 7.99 -23.35
C GLY A 193 -31.68 6.71 -23.13
N PHE A 194 -30.42 6.82 -22.71
CA PHE A 194 -29.51 5.68 -22.55
C PHE A 194 -30.04 4.55 -21.65
N PRO A 195 -30.76 4.82 -20.54
CA PRO A 195 -31.32 3.75 -19.72
C PRO A 195 -32.29 2.83 -20.47
N ASN A 196 -32.96 3.36 -21.50
CA ASN A 196 -33.93 2.64 -22.32
C ASN A 196 -33.32 2.01 -23.59
N ALA A 197 -32.01 2.16 -23.81
CA ALA A 197 -31.34 1.59 -24.97
C ALA A 197 -31.36 0.05 -24.94
N HIS A 198 -31.32 -0.58 -26.11
CA HIS A 198 -31.28 -2.04 -26.20
C HIS A 198 -29.96 -2.59 -25.66
N VAL A 199 -29.98 -3.80 -25.09
CA VAL A 199 -28.76 -4.48 -24.68
C VAL A 199 -28.01 -4.93 -25.92
N PHE A 200 -26.71 -4.67 -25.97
CA PHE A 200 -25.84 -5.13 -27.04
C PHE A 200 -25.71 -6.65 -27.00
N GLU A 201 -26.02 -7.30 -28.12
CA GLU A 201 -25.97 -8.74 -28.29
C GLU A 201 -24.93 -9.12 -29.37
N PRO A 202 -23.69 -9.51 -28.98
CA PRO A 202 -22.58 -9.69 -29.92
C PRO A 202 -22.75 -10.89 -30.88
N ASN A 203 -23.67 -11.81 -30.54
CA ASN A 203 -23.89 -13.08 -31.24
C ASN A 203 -25.19 -13.08 -32.08
N LEU A 204 -25.74 -11.91 -32.39
CA LEU A 204 -26.89 -11.80 -33.30
C LEU A 204 -26.55 -12.37 -34.68
N ALA A 205 -27.52 -13.08 -35.26
CA ALA A 205 -27.38 -13.64 -36.61
C ALA A 205 -27.23 -12.50 -37.65
N PRO A 206 -26.36 -12.66 -38.67
CA PRO A 206 -26.11 -11.62 -39.67
C PRO A 206 -27.36 -11.08 -40.37
N GLU A 207 -28.38 -11.92 -40.55
CA GLU A 207 -29.67 -11.56 -41.17
C GLU A 207 -30.45 -10.55 -40.31
N VAL A 208 -30.35 -10.69 -38.98
CA VAL A 208 -30.98 -9.76 -38.02
C VAL A 208 -30.22 -8.44 -37.95
N LEU A 209 -28.88 -8.48 -38.02
CA LEU A 209 -28.06 -7.27 -38.05
C LEU A 209 -28.30 -6.44 -39.32
N SER A 210 -28.43 -7.10 -40.47
CA SER A 210 -28.62 -6.44 -41.77
C SER A 210 -30.00 -5.79 -41.94
N SER A 211 -31.00 -6.25 -41.18
CA SER A 211 -32.38 -5.74 -41.25
C SER A 211 -32.67 -4.61 -40.26
N ARG A 212 -31.78 -4.35 -39.31
CA ARG A 212 -31.92 -3.28 -38.30
C ARG A 212 -31.14 -2.04 -38.72
N SER A 213 -31.69 -0.86 -38.47
CA SER A 213 -30.91 0.37 -38.51
C SER A 213 -29.86 0.33 -37.40
N ILE A 214 -28.67 0.89 -37.66
CA ILE A 214 -27.62 0.99 -36.65
C ILE A 214 -28.18 1.84 -35.49
N PRO A 215 -28.26 1.29 -34.26
CA PRO A 215 -28.82 2.00 -33.13
C PRO A 215 -27.93 3.19 -32.74
N GLU A 216 -28.54 4.30 -32.36
CA GLU A 216 -27.82 5.48 -31.85
C GLU A 216 -27.05 5.15 -30.57
N MET A 217 -27.58 4.24 -29.75
CA MET A 217 -26.94 3.78 -28.53
C MET A 217 -27.40 2.39 -28.10
N GLU A 218 -26.53 1.66 -27.41
CA GLU A 218 -26.79 0.35 -26.82
C GLU A 218 -26.16 0.20 -25.43
N ARG A 219 -26.70 -0.71 -24.62
CA ARG A 219 -26.21 -1.03 -23.28
C ARG A 219 -25.33 -2.26 -23.32
N LEU A 220 -24.09 -2.09 -22.89
CA LEU A 220 -23.18 -3.20 -22.62
C LEU A 220 -23.62 -3.94 -21.37
N SER A 221 -23.54 -5.28 -21.43
CA SER A 221 -23.67 -6.13 -20.24
C SER A 221 -22.61 -5.79 -19.19
N THR A 222 -22.93 -6.05 -17.91
CA THR A 222 -21.99 -5.90 -16.79
C THR A 222 -20.71 -6.73 -16.98
N LEU A 223 -20.76 -7.78 -17.82
CA LEU A 223 -19.57 -8.56 -18.23
C LEU A 223 -18.44 -7.69 -18.79
N TYR A 224 -18.76 -6.58 -19.47
CA TYR A 224 -17.79 -5.68 -20.10
C TYR A 224 -17.41 -4.47 -19.22
N ASN A 225 -17.93 -4.35 -18.00
CA ASN A 225 -17.56 -3.27 -17.07
C ASN A 225 -17.91 -3.65 -15.62
N ALA A 226 -17.32 -4.75 -15.12
CA ALA A 226 -17.65 -5.28 -13.81
C ALA A 226 -17.06 -4.42 -12.69
N ASP A 227 -17.92 -3.87 -11.84
CA ASP A 227 -17.56 -2.89 -10.82
C ASP A 227 -17.03 -3.57 -9.54
N VAL A 228 -15.74 -3.43 -9.25
CA VAL A 228 -15.10 -3.98 -8.04
C VAL A 228 -15.73 -3.41 -6.76
N GLY A 229 -16.18 -2.17 -6.77
CA GLY A 229 -16.88 -1.57 -5.64
C GLY A 229 -18.15 -2.33 -5.27
N LEU A 230 -18.88 -2.86 -6.25
CA LEU A 230 -20.03 -3.73 -5.97
C LEU A 230 -19.60 -5.13 -5.54
N TYR A 231 -18.58 -5.70 -6.18
CA TYR A 231 -18.01 -6.98 -5.73
C TYR A 231 -17.69 -6.93 -4.23
N MET A 232 -17.10 -5.85 -3.74
CA MET A 232 -16.79 -5.70 -2.32
C MET A 232 -18.01 -5.64 -1.40
N LEU A 233 -19.13 -5.10 -1.88
CA LEU A 233 -20.38 -5.02 -1.11
C LEU A 233 -21.11 -6.37 -1.10
N ALA A 234 -21.09 -7.09 -2.23
CA ALA A 234 -21.81 -8.36 -2.39
C ALA A 234 -20.97 -9.60 -2.03
N ASN A 235 -19.65 -9.45 -1.91
CA ASN A 235 -18.65 -10.52 -1.81
C ASN A 235 -18.76 -11.59 -2.92
N LYS A 236 -19.23 -11.19 -4.09
CA LYS A 236 -19.35 -12.01 -5.30
C LYS A 236 -19.57 -11.13 -6.53
N TRP A 237 -19.30 -11.67 -7.71
CA TRP A 237 -19.76 -11.07 -8.95
C TRP A 237 -21.28 -11.20 -9.09
N MET A 238 -21.91 -10.19 -9.71
CA MET A 238 -23.34 -10.23 -10.08
C MET A 238 -23.59 -10.92 -11.42
N VAL A 239 -22.53 -11.43 -12.02
CA VAL A 239 -22.48 -12.13 -13.30
C VAL A 239 -21.67 -13.41 -13.10
N ASP A 240 -21.74 -14.33 -14.05
CA ASP A 240 -20.84 -15.49 -14.04
C ASP A 240 -19.38 -15.02 -14.17
N GLU A 241 -18.57 -15.40 -13.19
CA GLU A 241 -17.14 -15.10 -13.15
C GLU A 241 -16.39 -15.69 -14.35
N ASN A 242 -16.85 -16.86 -14.83
CA ASN A 242 -16.27 -17.50 -16.00
C ASN A 242 -16.60 -16.75 -17.29
N GLU A 243 -17.59 -15.86 -17.32
CA GLU A 243 -17.94 -15.07 -18.50
C GLU A 243 -17.40 -13.65 -18.47
N LEU A 244 -16.82 -13.24 -17.33
CA LEU A 244 -16.28 -11.92 -17.10
C LEU A 244 -15.28 -11.53 -18.20
N ARG A 245 -15.37 -10.28 -18.67
CA ARG A 245 -14.51 -9.78 -19.76
C ARG A 245 -13.68 -8.58 -19.37
N VAL A 246 -14.26 -7.64 -18.61
CA VAL A 246 -13.54 -6.46 -18.10
C VAL A 246 -13.87 -6.24 -16.63
N ILE A 247 -12.84 -6.08 -15.82
CA ILE A 247 -12.94 -5.67 -14.42
C ILE A 247 -12.57 -4.19 -14.31
N HIS A 248 -13.34 -3.41 -13.56
CA HIS A 248 -13.12 -1.98 -13.35
C HIS A 248 -12.94 -1.68 -11.86
N TYR A 249 -11.75 -1.18 -11.48
CA TYR A 249 -11.37 -0.84 -10.11
C TYR A 249 -11.88 0.56 -9.70
N THR A 250 -13.21 0.66 -9.59
CA THR A 250 -13.98 1.91 -9.35
C THR A 250 -13.81 2.53 -7.96
N LEU A 251 -13.20 1.81 -7.00
CA LEU A 251 -13.00 2.28 -5.63
C LEU A 251 -11.93 3.36 -5.60
N GLY A 252 -12.36 4.62 -5.76
CA GLY A 252 -11.53 5.80 -6.00
C GLY A 252 -10.13 5.85 -5.35
N PRO A 253 -9.98 5.74 -4.03
CA PRO A 253 -8.66 5.80 -3.36
C PRO A 253 -7.88 4.48 -3.39
N LEU A 254 -8.51 3.36 -3.76
CA LEU A 254 -7.95 2.02 -3.71
C LEU A 254 -7.72 1.52 -5.14
N LYS A 255 -6.52 1.75 -5.65
CA LYS A 255 -6.14 1.32 -7.00
C LYS A 255 -5.29 0.06 -6.96
N PRO A 256 -5.38 -0.80 -7.98
CA PRO A 256 -4.77 -2.11 -7.93
C PRO A 256 -3.23 -2.05 -7.92
N TRP A 257 -2.62 -0.99 -8.44
CA TRP A 257 -1.18 -0.76 -8.39
C TRP A 257 -0.63 -0.36 -7.01
N ASP A 258 -1.47 0.12 -6.10
CA ASP A 258 -1.02 0.42 -4.75
C ASP A 258 -0.86 -0.89 -3.97
N TRP A 259 0.34 -1.15 -3.44
CA TRP A 259 0.70 -2.44 -2.84
C TRP A 259 -0.26 -2.86 -1.70
N TRP A 260 -0.77 -1.89 -0.92
CA TRP A 260 -1.69 -2.15 0.19
C TRP A 260 -3.08 -2.61 -0.28
N THR A 261 -3.47 -2.27 -1.50
CA THR A 261 -4.81 -2.59 -2.03
C THR A 261 -5.01 -4.08 -2.18
N SER A 262 -3.95 -4.83 -2.52
CA SER A 262 -3.96 -6.31 -2.58
C SER A 262 -4.31 -6.96 -1.22
N TRP A 263 -3.97 -6.27 -0.13
CA TRP A 263 -4.27 -6.70 1.23
C TRP A 263 -5.63 -6.22 1.73
N LEU A 264 -6.42 -5.53 0.92
CA LEU A 264 -7.74 -5.02 1.32
C LEU A 264 -8.85 -5.53 0.39
N LEU A 265 -8.57 -5.54 -0.91
CA LEU A 265 -9.54 -5.83 -1.96
C LEU A 265 -9.21 -7.15 -2.68
N LYS A 266 -10.23 -7.96 -2.89
CA LYS A 266 -10.29 -8.94 -3.98
C LYS A 266 -11.14 -8.30 -5.09
N PRO A 267 -10.85 -8.43 -6.39
CA PRO A 267 -9.92 -9.34 -7.09
C PRO A 267 -8.63 -8.62 -7.57
N VAL A 268 -7.85 -8.01 -6.69
CA VAL A 268 -6.63 -7.27 -7.10
C VAL A 268 -5.56 -8.21 -7.64
N ASP A 269 -5.60 -9.48 -7.23
CA ASP A 269 -4.77 -10.58 -7.74
C ASP A 269 -4.84 -10.68 -9.27
N VAL A 270 -6.03 -10.64 -9.87
CA VAL A 270 -6.19 -10.69 -11.34
C VAL A 270 -5.36 -9.60 -12.05
N TRP A 271 -5.28 -8.40 -11.46
CA TRP A 271 -4.47 -7.31 -12.00
C TRP A 271 -2.98 -7.47 -11.71
N GLN A 272 -2.61 -7.97 -10.53
CA GLN A 272 -1.21 -8.23 -10.18
C GLN A 272 -0.63 -9.37 -11.02
N ASP A 273 -1.40 -10.40 -11.36
CA ASP A 273 -0.96 -11.52 -12.21
C ASP A 273 -0.54 -11.03 -13.60
N VAL A 274 -1.30 -10.09 -14.19
CA VAL A 274 -0.92 -9.47 -15.48
C VAL A 274 0.27 -8.52 -15.31
N ARG A 275 0.35 -7.80 -14.19
CA ARG A 275 1.50 -6.95 -13.88
C ARG A 275 2.80 -7.74 -13.82
N GLU A 276 2.81 -8.89 -13.14
CA GLU A 276 4.00 -9.73 -13.01
C GLU A 276 4.51 -10.25 -14.35
N GLN A 277 3.61 -10.42 -15.33
CA GLN A 277 3.93 -10.81 -16.70
C GLN A 277 4.36 -9.65 -17.60
N LEU A 278 4.44 -8.41 -17.10
CA LEU A 278 4.94 -7.29 -17.89
C LEU A 278 6.40 -7.50 -18.27
N GLU A 279 6.66 -7.42 -19.57
CA GLU A 279 8.00 -7.49 -20.13
C GLU A 279 8.83 -6.25 -19.78
N GLU A 280 10.15 -6.41 -19.83
CA GLU A 280 11.11 -5.35 -19.64
C GLU A 280 11.30 -4.55 -20.93
N SER A 281 10.29 -3.75 -21.28
CA SER A 281 10.31 -2.93 -22.50
C SER A 281 11.39 -1.85 -22.47
N LEU A 282 11.74 -1.37 -21.27
CA LEU A 282 12.93 -0.55 -20.98
C LEU A 282 13.69 -1.11 -19.77
N PRO A 283 14.99 -0.83 -19.61
CA PRO A 283 15.79 -1.35 -18.50
C PRO A 283 15.15 -1.09 -17.12
N GLY A 284 14.97 -2.14 -16.33
CA GLY A 284 14.39 -2.09 -14.99
C GLY A 284 12.87 -1.89 -14.93
N THR A 285 12.14 -2.14 -16.02
CA THR A 285 10.68 -1.96 -16.09
C THR A 285 9.86 -3.26 -16.07
N GLY A 286 10.51 -4.42 -16.10
CA GLY A 286 9.86 -5.73 -16.01
C GLY A 286 9.04 -5.88 -14.73
N GLY A 287 7.93 -6.62 -14.79
CA GLY A 287 6.98 -6.75 -13.68
C GLY A 287 6.32 -5.42 -13.26
N GLY A 288 6.33 -4.41 -14.13
CA GLY A 288 5.81 -3.08 -13.79
C GLY A 288 6.64 -2.34 -12.74
N GLN A 289 7.94 -2.61 -12.68
CA GLN A 289 8.86 -1.88 -11.80
C GLN A 289 9.19 -0.50 -12.36
N ASN A 290 9.61 0.40 -11.47
CA ASN A 290 10.18 1.69 -11.79
C ASN A 290 11.65 1.70 -11.34
N PRO A 291 12.62 2.00 -12.24
CA PRO A 291 14.03 2.03 -11.89
C PRO A 291 14.36 2.92 -10.69
N LYS A 292 13.68 4.06 -10.54
CA LYS A 292 13.85 4.97 -9.39
C LYS A 292 13.40 4.32 -8.07
N ASP A 293 12.25 3.65 -8.11
CA ASP A 293 11.71 2.97 -6.93
C ASP A 293 12.54 1.73 -6.58
N SER A 294 13.08 1.01 -7.57
CA SER A 294 13.93 -0.16 -7.36
C SER A 294 15.19 0.19 -6.56
N PHE A 295 15.84 1.32 -6.87
CA PHE A 295 16.98 1.81 -6.09
C PHE A 295 16.57 2.16 -4.65
N LEU A 296 15.47 2.91 -4.49
CA LEU A 296 14.95 3.30 -3.19
C LEU A 296 14.59 2.08 -2.34
N VAL A 297 13.90 1.09 -2.90
CA VAL A 297 13.54 -0.17 -2.22
C VAL A 297 14.78 -0.91 -1.72
N LYS A 298 15.82 -1.07 -2.56
CA LYS A 298 17.07 -1.71 -2.15
C LYS A 298 17.75 -0.96 -1.01
N PHE A 299 17.76 0.37 -1.09
CA PHE A 299 18.30 1.22 -0.03
C PHE A 299 17.52 1.07 1.28
N LEU A 300 16.18 1.06 1.21
CA LEU A 300 15.29 0.92 2.37
C LEU A 300 15.43 -0.44 3.07
N PHE A 301 15.69 -1.53 2.34
CA PHE A 301 15.95 -2.85 2.93
C PHE A 301 17.34 -2.93 3.57
N LEU A 302 18.37 -2.35 2.93
CA LEU A 302 19.75 -2.50 3.42
C LEU A 302 20.02 -1.62 4.65
N LEU A 303 19.38 -0.46 4.75
CA LEU A 303 19.70 0.53 5.76
C LEU A 303 19.49 0.05 7.22
N PRO A 304 18.33 -0.53 7.62
CA PRO A 304 18.13 -1.04 8.98
C PRO A 304 19.09 -2.19 9.30
N PHE A 305 19.36 -3.06 8.32
CA PHE A 305 20.30 -4.17 8.46
C PHE A 305 21.74 -3.67 8.68
N CYS A 306 22.21 -2.72 7.88
CA CYS A 306 23.53 -2.09 8.06
C CYS A 306 23.64 -1.37 9.41
N ALA A 307 22.58 -0.66 9.84
CA ALA A 307 22.55 0.00 11.14
C ALA A 307 22.64 -1.02 12.29
N LEU A 308 21.92 -2.14 12.19
CA LEU A 308 21.98 -3.22 13.17
C LEU A 308 23.38 -3.85 13.23
N LEU A 309 23.98 -4.18 12.07
CA LEU A 309 25.34 -4.70 12.00
C LEU A 309 26.37 -3.72 12.59
N PHE A 310 26.25 -2.42 12.30
CA PHE A 310 27.12 -1.40 12.88
C PHE A 310 26.97 -1.33 14.40
N CYS A 311 25.75 -1.36 14.92
CA CYS A 311 25.50 -1.40 16.36
C CYS A 311 26.03 -2.68 17.03
N CYS A 312 25.90 -3.84 16.37
CA CYS A 312 26.48 -5.11 16.83
C CYS A 312 28.01 -5.06 16.83
N TYR A 313 28.63 -4.54 15.77
CA TYR A 313 30.08 -4.37 15.68
C TYR A 313 30.61 -3.40 16.74
N HIS A 314 29.95 -2.26 16.95
CA HIS A 314 30.33 -1.29 17.99
C HIS A 314 30.15 -1.86 19.40
N SER A 315 29.13 -2.69 19.61
CA SER A 315 28.96 -3.42 20.86
C SER A 315 30.07 -4.45 21.05
N PHE A 316 30.46 -5.15 19.99
CA PHE A 316 31.55 -6.14 19.98
C PHE A 316 32.91 -5.51 20.32
N THR A 317 33.26 -4.37 19.71
CA THR A 317 34.54 -3.68 19.95
C THR A 317 34.65 -3.11 21.37
N LYS A 318 33.52 -2.69 21.97
CA LYS A 318 33.49 -2.25 23.38
C LYS A 318 33.51 -3.37 24.42
N SER A 319 33.25 -4.61 24.00
CA SER A 319 32.88 -5.71 24.89
C SER A 319 33.73 -6.98 24.66
N GLN A 320 35.03 -6.80 24.47
CA GLN A 320 35.98 -7.88 24.11
C GLN A 320 36.05 -9.05 25.12
N GLY A 321 35.49 -8.92 26.34
CA GLY A 321 35.46 -9.97 27.37
C GLY A 321 34.11 -10.70 27.59
N TYR A 322 33.02 -10.31 26.92
CA TYR A 322 31.66 -10.68 27.37
C TYR A 322 31.01 -11.84 26.58
N PHE A 323 31.51 -12.14 25.38
CA PHE A 323 30.85 -13.10 24.47
C PHE A 323 31.28 -14.57 24.63
N SER A 324 32.41 -14.86 25.32
CA SER A 324 32.74 -16.25 25.68
C SER A 324 31.74 -16.87 26.67
N SER A 325 30.93 -16.03 27.33
CA SER A 325 29.85 -16.43 28.23
C SER A 325 28.49 -16.56 27.51
N LEU A 326 28.21 -15.70 26.53
CA LEU A 326 26.93 -15.68 25.80
C LEU A 326 26.77 -16.85 24.80
N CYS A 327 27.86 -17.30 24.18
CA CYS A 327 27.83 -18.52 23.36
C CYS A 327 27.73 -19.82 24.18
N ARG A 328 27.85 -19.76 25.50
CA ARG A 328 27.86 -20.95 26.37
C ARG A 328 26.51 -21.24 27.04
N ASN A 329 25.62 -20.25 27.11
CA ASN A 329 24.28 -20.44 27.66
C ASN A 329 23.29 -20.68 26.51
N SER A 330 22.91 -21.94 26.34
CA SER A 330 21.92 -22.38 25.37
C SER A 330 20.57 -21.67 25.58
N LEU A 331 19.88 -21.30 24.50
CA LEU A 331 18.46 -20.88 24.50
C LEU A 331 17.58 -21.85 25.34
N CYS A 332 18.00 -23.11 25.46
CA CYS A 332 17.34 -24.12 26.27
C CYS A 332 17.40 -23.82 27.79
N ASP A 333 18.49 -23.24 28.32
CA ASP A 333 18.60 -22.90 29.73
C ASP A 333 17.75 -21.68 30.10
N GLN A 334 17.58 -20.74 29.16
CA GLN A 334 16.67 -19.60 29.34
C GLN A 334 15.21 -20.03 29.34
N VAL A 335 14.83 -20.97 28.47
CA VAL A 335 13.48 -21.59 28.45
C VAL A 335 13.23 -22.40 29.73
N ARG A 336 14.22 -23.15 30.20
CA ARG A 336 14.14 -23.92 31.45
C ARG A 336 13.91 -23.01 32.66
N HIS A 337 14.63 -21.90 32.76
CA HIS A 337 14.47 -20.91 33.81
C HIS A 337 13.09 -20.22 33.78
N LEU A 338 12.50 -20.04 32.59
CA LEU A 338 11.15 -19.52 32.41
C LEU A 338 10.08 -20.54 32.86
N CYS A 339 10.23 -21.82 32.50
CA CYS A 339 9.34 -22.87 32.97
C CYS A 339 9.37 -22.99 34.50
N TYR A 340 10.53 -22.82 35.14
CA TYR A 340 10.62 -22.79 36.61
C TYR A 340 9.95 -21.55 37.21
N ARG A 341 10.10 -20.38 36.61
CA ARG A 341 9.48 -19.13 37.10
C ARG A 341 7.97 -19.10 36.93
N ILE A 342 7.44 -19.68 35.84
CA ILE A 342 6.00 -19.85 35.61
C ILE A 342 5.43 -20.88 36.60
N ARG A 343 6.18 -21.95 36.90
CA ARG A 343 5.76 -23.00 37.86
C ARG A 343 5.86 -22.57 39.32
N SER A 344 6.71 -21.58 39.66
CA SER A 344 6.83 -21.01 41.01
C SER A 344 5.89 -19.83 41.27
N SER A 345 5.23 -19.31 40.24
CA SER A 345 4.26 -18.22 40.36
C SER A 345 2.86 -18.83 40.49
N GLY A 346 2.40 -19.05 41.73
CA GLY A 346 0.98 -19.31 42.00
C GLY A 346 0.09 -18.17 41.51
N PRO A 347 -1.24 -18.36 41.43
CA PRO A 347 -2.15 -17.37 40.87
C PRO A 347 -2.08 -16.07 41.67
N LEU A 348 -1.57 -15.01 41.03
CA LEU A 348 -1.59 -13.65 41.60
C LEU A 348 -3.04 -13.17 41.64
N ALA A 349 -3.54 -12.99 42.86
CA ALA A 349 -4.87 -12.45 43.13
C ALA A 349 -4.98 -11.02 42.58
N TYR A 350 -6.07 -10.80 41.85
CA TYR A 350 -6.49 -9.53 41.28
C TYR A 350 -6.86 -8.53 42.39
N THR A 351 -6.01 -7.55 42.68
CA THR A 351 -6.42 -6.40 43.50
C THR A 351 -6.99 -5.29 42.61
N ASN A 352 -8.29 -5.10 42.81
CA ASN A 352 -9.22 -4.13 42.24
C ASN A 352 -8.63 -2.79 41.77
N ILE A 353 -9.06 -2.42 40.56
CA ILE A 353 -9.08 -1.07 40.01
C ILE A 353 -9.93 -0.19 40.94
N PHE A 354 -9.35 0.86 41.53
CA PHE A 354 -10.13 1.95 42.12
C PHE A 354 -10.24 3.10 41.11
N THR A 355 -11.49 3.34 40.70
CA THR A 355 -11.96 4.55 40.03
C THR A 355 -11.78 5.76 40.94
N SER A 356 -11.14 6.81 40.42
CA SER A 356 -10.93 8.06 41.13
C SER A 356 -12.19 8.92 41.17
N THR A 357 -12.94 8.86 42.26
CA THR A 357 -13.80 9.94 42.72
C THR A 357 -13.73 10.05 44.23
N THR A 358 -13.39 11.25 44.73
CA THR A 358 -13.62 11.73 46.11
C THR A 358 -12.99 10.92 47.26
N ASN A 359 -11.83 11.36 47.75
CA ASN A 359 -11.74 12.01 49.08
C ASN A 359 -10.28 12.25 49.48
N SER A 360 -9.93 13.54 49.53
CA SER A 360 -8.90 14.09 50.40
C SER A 360 -9.08 13.61 51.84
N ILE A 361 -7.98 13.47 52.59
CA ILE A 361 -7.88 13.24 54.06
C ILE A 361 -7.49 11.81 54.52
N HIS A 362 -6.73 11.04 53.73
CA HIS A 362 -5.96 9.90 54.29
C HIS A 362 -4.47 9.84 53.88
N GLN A 363 -3.94 10.96 53.40
CA GLN A 363 -2.58 11.06 52.86
C GLN A 363 -1.53 11.59 53.86
N LEU A 364 -1.73 11.43 55.17
CA LEU A 364 -0.83 12.01 56.19
C LEU A 364 -0.31 11.04 57.27
N LEU A 365 -0.56 9.74 57.20
CA LEU A 365 -0.06 8.80 58.22
C LEU A 365 0.31 7.45 57.58
N ASN A 366 1.47 7.42 56.92
CA ASN A 366 2.48 6.35 56.95
C ASN A 366 3.48 6.60 55.82
N GLY A 367 4.72 6.93 56.20
CA GLY A 367 5.80 7.25 55.29
C GLY A 367 6.27 6.03 54.51
N ASP A 368 5.87 5.98 53.24
CA ASP A 368 6.70 5.41 52.19
C ASP A 368 6.47 6.29 50.96
N GLN A 369 7.44 7.16 50.68
CA GLN A 369 7.38 8.07 49.52
C GLN A 369 7.31 7.18 48.27
N ASN A 370 6.21 7.23 47.51
CA ASN A 370 6.11 6.57 46.21
C ASN A 370 7.32 7.00 45.37
N LYS A 371 8.29 6.08 45.20
CA LYS A 371 9.57 6.35 44.51
C LYS A 371 9.38 6.78 43.05
N VAL A 372 8.17 6.63 42.50
CA VAL A 372 7.84 6.88 41.10
C VAL A 372 6.78 7.99 40.98
N PRO A 373 6.94 8.97 40.07
CA PRO A 373 5.93 9.98 39.81
C PRO A 373 4.60 9.35 39.33
N GLY A 374 3.48 9.66 40.00
CA GLY A 374 2.17 9.04 39.72
C GLY A 374 1.60 9.30 38.32
N TYR A 375 2.08 10.33 37.61
CA TYR A 375 1.68 10.65 36.24
C TYR A 375 2.55 9.97 35.16
N LEU A 376 3.66 9.31 35.54
CA LEU A 376 4.63 8.75 34.58
C LEU A 376 3.98 7.71 33.66
N GLY A 377 3.15 6.82 34.23
CA GLY A 377 2.45 5.78 33.47
C GLY A 377 1.58 6.37 32.37
N GLY A 378 0.68 7.30 32.74
CA GLY A 378 -0.20 7.99 31.79
C GLY A 378 0.54 8.74 30.68
N ILE A 379 1.63 9.45 31.01
CA ILE A 379 2.46 10.13 30.00
C ILE A 379 3.12 9.11 29.05
N SER A 380 3.64 8.00 29.58
CA SER A 380 4.27 6.95 28.77
C SER A 380 3.29 6.36 27.76
N VAL A 381 2.05 6.10 28.17
CA VAL A 381 0.98 5.61 27.29
C VAL A 381 0.72 6.61 26.16
N CYS A 382 0.53 7.89 26.47
CA CYS A 382 0.33 8.94 25.46
C CYS A 382 1.50 9.01 24.47
N VAL A 383 2.74 9.00 24.97
CA VAL A 383 3.95 9.02 24.13
C VAL A 383 4.02 7.78 23.24
N CYS A 384 3.74 6.58 23.79
CA CYS A 384 3.75 5.33 23.05
C CYS A 384 2.81 5.37 21.83
N PHE A 385 1.54 5.78 22.02
CA PHE A 385 0.58 5.89 20.93
C PHE A 385 0.95 6.97 19.91
N MET A 386 1.42 8.13 20.35
CA MET A 386 1.89 9.18 19.45
C MET A 386 3.07 8.70 18.60
N VAL A 387 4.05 8.01 19.21
CA VAL A 387 5.19 7.43 18.51
C VAL A 387 4.74 6.35 17.52
N ALA A 388 3.78 5.50 17.89
CA ALA A 388 3.24 4.48 16.98
C ALA A 388 2.57 5.10 15.74
N LEU A 389 1.74 6.13 15.92
CA LEU A 389 1.09 6.85 14.81
C LEU A 389 2.10 7.55 13.91
N VAL A 390 3.09 8.23 14.49
CA VAL A 390 4.16 8.88 13.74
C VAL A 390 4.99 7.85 12.96
N SER A 391 5.31 6.71 13.57
CA SER A 391 6.10 5.65 12.94
C SER A 391 5.38 5.05 11.73
N LEU A 392 4.08 4.75 11.88
CA LEU A 392 3.25 4.25 10.79
C LEU A 392 3.10 5.29 9.67
N GLY A 393 2.86 6.56 10.02
CA GLY A 393 2.72 7.65 9.05
C GLY A 393 4.00 7.90 8.25
N LEU A 394 5.17 7.87 8.91
CA LEU A 394 6.47 8.00 8.23
C LEU A 394 6.77 6.79 7.35
N ALA A 395 6.46 5.57 7.79
CA ALA A 395 6.62 4.38 6.96
C ALA A 395 5.76 4.45 5.68
N LEU A 396 4.49 4.88 5.79
CA LEU A 396 3.61 5.13 4.62
C LEU A 396 4.11 6.20 3.67
N LEU A 397 4.88 7.16 4.16
CA LEU A 397 5.45 8.23 3.34
C LEU A 397 6.73 7.80 2.62
N ILE A 398 7.54 6.94 3.25
CA ILE A 398 8.85 6.52 2.73
C ILE A 398 8.70 5.32 1.77
N VAL A 399 7.78 4.39 2.05
CA VAL A 399 7.59 3.20 1.21
C VAL A 399 6.91 3.57 -0.12
N PRO A 400 7.52 3.28 -1.27
CA PRO A 400 6.92 3.63 -2.55
C PRO A 400 5.59 2.90 -2.76
N ARG A 401 4.62 3.61 -3.34
CA ARG A 401 3.24 3.09 -3.47
C ARG A 401 3.10 1.94 -4.46
N GLN A 402 3.82 2.00 -5.58
CA GLN A 402 3.66 1.11 -6.72
C GLN A 402 4.68 -0.04 -6.73
N VAL A 403 5.05 -0.57 -5.56
CA VAL A 403 5.88 -1.80 -5.45
C VAL A 403 5.01 -3.05 -5.45
N MET A 404 5.63 -4.23 -5.42
CA MET A 404 4.89 -5.48 -5.26
C MET A 404 4.21 -5.55 -3.88
N PRO A 405 3.03 -6.17 -3.75
CA PRO A 405 2.27 -6.26 -2.50
C PRO A 405 3.10 -6.70 -1.29
N TRP A 406 3.91 -7.73 -1.44
CA TRP A 406 4.77 -8.26 -0.39
C TRP A 406 5.94 -7.33 -0.05
N THR A 407 6.59 -6.75 -1.07
CA THR A 407 7.67 -5.79 -0.89
C THR A 407 7.21 -4.59 -0.08
N GLY A 408 6.05 -4.02 -0.43
CA GLY A 408 5.48 -2.89 0.29
C GLY A 408 5.10 -3.24 1.72
N LEU A 409 4.50 -4.41 1.94
CA LEU A 409 4.13 -4.87 3.28
C LEU A 409 5.36 -5.09 4.18
N LEU A 410 6.40 -5.73 3.67
CA LEU A 410 7.63 -5.98 4.43
C LEU A 410 8.32 -4.68 4.81
N LEU A 411 8.51 -3.77 3.85
CA LEU A 411 9.10 -2.46 4.12
C LEU A 411 8.25 -1.63 5.08
N MET A 412 6.92 -1.72 4.99
CA MET A 412 6.01 -1.05 5.91
C MET A 412 6.27 -1.48 7.35
N TYR A 413 6.30 -2.79 7.61
CA TYR A 413 6.56 -3.32 8.94
C TYR A 413 7.98 -3.00 9.41
N GLU A 414 8.98 -3.23 8.57
CA GLU A 414 10.39 -2.96 8.89
C GLU A 414 10.59 -1.51 9.33
N TRP A 415 10.09 -0.54 8.57
CA TRP A 415 10.26 0.86 8.88
C TRP A 415 9.36 1.34 10.02
N THR A 416 8.13 0.84 10.12
CA THR A 416 7.26 1.16 11.26
C THR A 416 7.92 0.72 12.58
N PHE A 417 8.40 -0.52 12.65
CA PHE A 417 9.06 -1.02 13.86
C PHE A 417 10.39 -0.34 14.11
N THR A 418 11.22 -0.13 13.08
CA THR A 418 12.52 0.55 13.23
C THR A 418 12.34 1.96 13.80
N ILE A 419 11.45 2.76 13.23
CA ILE A 419 11.18 4.13 13.71
C ILE A 419 10.58 4.08 15.13
N PHE A 420 9.63 3.17 15.39
CA PHE A 420 9.02 3.02 16.69
C PHE A 420 10.05 2.70 17.77
N PHE A 421 10.92 1.70 17.54
CA PHE A 421 11.95 1.31 18.49
C PHE A 421 12.99 2.40 18.72
N ILE A 422 13.36 3.17 17.69
CA ILE A 422 14.26 4.31 17.84
C ILE A 422 13.63 5.40 18.72
N LEU A 423 12.40 5.81 18.40
CA LEU A 423 11.72 6.91 19.09
C LEU A 423 11.28 6.53 20.50
N PHE A 424 10.58 5.41 20.67
CA PHE A 424 10.09 4.96 21.97
C PHE A 424 11.24 4.43 22.84
N GLY A 425 12.22 3.73 22.26
CA GLY A 425 13.44 3.33 22.97
C GLY A 425 14.24 4.55 23.44
N GLY A 426 14.32 5.61 22.63
CA GLY A 426 14.88 6.90 23.03
C GLY A 426 14.14 7.53 24.21
N TYR A 427 12.80 7.53 24.18
CA TYR A 427 11.97 7.98 25.31
C TYR A 427 12.25 7.17 26.59
N ILE A 428 12.27 5.84 26.51
CA ILE A 428 12.57 4.97 27.65
C ILE A 428 13.96 5.25 28.22
N ARG A 429 14.96 5.51 27.38
CA ARG A 429 16.31 5.92 27.81
C ARG A 429 16.30 7.26 28.55
N LEU A 430 15.50 8.24 28.10
CA LEU A 430 15.32 9.51 28.80
C LEU A 430 14.68 9.31 30.19
N ILE A 431 13.69 8.43 30.30
CA ILE A 431 13.06 8.06 31.58
C ILE A 431 14.08 7.40 32.53
N TYR A 432 14.92 6.51 32.02
CA TYR A 432 16.02 5.92 32.80
C TYR A 432 17.00 6.99 33.32
N GLN A 433 17.43 7.92 32.45
CA GLN A 433 18.31 9.03 32.86
C GLN A 433 17.63 9.93 33.89
N TRP A 434 16.34 10.19 33.74
CA TRP A 434 15.56 10.97 34.70
C TRP A 434 15.54 10.29 36.07
N GLY A 435 15.27 8.98 36.12
CA GLY A 435 15.34 8.19 37.35
C GLY A 435 16.71 8.31 38.04
N LYS A 436 17.80 8.22 37.26
CA LYS A 436 19.17 8.38 37.76
C LYS A 436 19.43 9.74 38.38
N ILE A 437 18.95 10.82 37.74
CA ILE A 437 19.08 12.20 38.26
C ILE A 437 18.31 12.32 39.58
N VAL A 438 17.08 11.83 39.65
CA VAL A 438 16.26 11.89 40.87
C VAL A 438 16.92 11.10 42.00
N GLY A 439 17.41 9.89 41.74
CA GLY A 439 18.14 9.07 42.72
C GLY A 439 19.38 9.77 43.26
N SER A 440 20.16 10.42 42.39
CA SER A 440 21.35 11.17 42.81
C SER A 440 21.03 12.37 43.71
N ARG A 441 19.92 13.09 43.45
CA ARG A 441 19.48 14.22 44.27
C ARG A 441 19.01 13.76 45.65
N VAL A 442 18.23 12.68 45.71
CA VAL A 442 17.76 12.10 46.98
C VAL A 442 18.95 11.62 47.82
N ALA A 443 19.92 10.94 47.22
CA ALA A 443 21.14 10.52 47.91
C ALA A 443 21.96 11.72 48.44
N SER A 444 22.07 12.81 47.69
CA SER A 444 22.76 14.03 48.15
C SER A 444 22.03 14.79 49.27
N SER A 445 20.71 14.61 49.41
CA SER A 445 19.93 15.21 50.50
C SER A 445 19.94 14.40 51.80
N LEU A 446 20.32 13.12 51.73
CA LEU A 446 20.33 12.17 52.86
C LEU A 446 21.72 11.99 53.49
N SER A 447 22.75 12.72 53.04
CA SER A 447 24.09 12.65 53.63
C SER A 447 24.17 13.35 54.99
N HIS A 448 23.68 12.68 56.04
CA HIS A 448 24.25 12.74 57.39
C HIS A 448 25.16 11.52 57.58
N PRO A 449 26.36 11.67 58.19
CA PRO A 449 27.33 10.59 58.26
C PRO A 449 27.03 9.71 59.48
N GLU A 450 26.45 8.53 59.28
CA GLU A 450 26.67 7.31 60.08
C GLU A 450 25.79 6.16 59.55
N LEU A 451 26.30 4.93 59.68
CA LEU A 451 25.84 3.66 59.08
C LEU A 451 26.39 3.34 57.67
N SER A 452 27.71 3.20 57.53
CA SER A 452 28.35 2.75 56.29
C SER A 452 28.50 1.23 56.11
N ASP A 453 28.40 0.39 57.14
CA ASP A 453 29.02 -0.94 57.02
C ASP A 453 28.07 -2.16 56.98
N TYR A 454 26.75 -2.01 57.21
CA TYR A 454 25.85 -3.18 57.25
C TYR A 454 25.08 -3.46 55.94
N GLU A 455 24.99 -2.51 55.01
CA GLU A 455 24.29 -2.68 53.72
C GLU A 455 25.22 -3.11 52.56
N SER A 456 26.54 -3.19 52.82
CA SER A 456 27.53 -3.50 51.77
C SER A 456 27.48 -4.97 51.32
N GLU A 457 27.24 -5.92 52.23
CA GLU A 457 27.22 -7.35 51.91
C GLU A 457 26.00 -7.78 51.07
N LYS A 458 24.80 -7.23 51.32
CA LYS A 458 23.61 -7.50 50.49
C LYS A 458 23.70 -6.87 49.10
N ARG A 459 24.53 -5.84 48.93
CA ARG A 459 24.73 -5.15 47.64
C ARG A 459 25.68 -5.91 46.71
N HIS A 460 26.66 -6.64 47.27
CA HIS A 460 27.62 -7.43 46.49
C HIS A 460 27.03 -8.73 45.93
N GLN A 461 25.96 -9.29 46.54
CA GLN A 461 25.33 -10.51 46.00
C GLN A 461 24.36 -10.26 44.84
N ARG A 462 24.00 -9.00 44.58
CA ARG A 462 23.16 -8.57 43.44
C ARG A 462 23.95 -8.19 42.18
N GLN A 463 25.26 -8.46 42.19
CA GLN A 463 26.22 -8.06 41.16
C GLN A 463 26.37 -9.09 40.02
N MET A 464 25.33 -9.87 39.71
CA MET A 464 25.21 -10.44 38.37
C MET A 464 24.51 -9.38 37.51
N LEU A 465 25.21 -8.85 36.50
CA LEU A 465 24.62 -8.05 35.42
C LEU A 465 23.55 -8.90 34.70
N ALA A 466 22.36 -8.97 35.27
CA ALA A 466 21.20 -9.57 34.64
C ALA A 466 20.76 -8.60 33.54
N CYS A 467 21.00 -8.99 32.29
CA CYS A 467 20.47 -8.29 31.12
C CYS A 467 18.95 -8.13 31.32
N ASP A 468 18.43 -6.90 31.29
CA ASP A 468 17.01 -6.69 31.51
C ASP A 468 16.25 -7.18 30.27
N VAL A 469 15.64 -8.37 30.38
CA VAL A 469 14.94 -9.03 29.27
C VAL A 469 13.52 -8.47 29.08
N ALA A 470 13.01 -7.65 30.01
CA ALA A 470 11.63 -7.18 29.92
C ALA A 470 11.32 -6.32 28.69
N PRO A 471 12.16 -5.33 28.28
CA PRO A 471 11.97 -4.60 27.02
C PRO A 471 11.87 -5.50 25.80
N TRP A 472 12.64 -6.60 25.77
CA TRP A 472 12.60 -7.58 24.69
C TRP A 472 11.27 -8.33 24.64
N TYR A 473 10.76 -8.80 25.78
CA TYR A 473 9.47 -9.51 25.82
C TYR A 473 8.29 -8.60 25.44
N TYR A 474 8.25 -7.39 25.99
CA TYR A 474 7.20 -6.43 25.65
C TYR A 474 7.30 -5.97 24.20
N GLY A 475 8.52 -5.69 23.71
CA GLY A 475 8.77 -5.37 22.31
C GLY A 475 8.32 -6.48 21.36
N LEU A 476 8.71 -7.72 21.64
CA LEU A 476 8.31 -8.89 20.85
C LEU A 476 6.79 -9.11 20.90
N GLY A 477 6.16 -8.96 22.05
CA GLY A 477 4.70 -9.04 22.19
C GLY A 477 3.97 -7.99 21.34
N MET A 478 4.45 -6.75 21.34
CA MET A 478 3.90 -5.68 20.50
C MET A 478 4.04 -6.01 19.01
N VAL A 479 5.21 -6.49 18.57
CA VAL A 479 5.47 -6.90 17.18
C VAL A 479 4.56 -8.04 16.77
N MET A 480 4.46 -9.10 17.57
CA MET A 480 3.63 -10.27 17.28
C MET A 480 2.16 -9.90 17.14
N LEU A 481 1.62 -9.06 18.05
CA LEU A 481 0.25 -8.60 17.96
C LEU A 481 0.00 -7.66 16.77
N ALA A 482 0.97 -6.78 16.45
CA ALA A 482 0.88 -5.87 15.31
C ALA A 482 0.95 -6.58 13.95
N ILE A 483 1.57 -7.76 13.89
CA ILE A 483 1.56 -8.63 12.71
C ILE A 483 0.29 -9.50 12.69
N ALA A 484 -0.06 -10.11 13.83
CA ALA A 484 -1.20 -11.03 13.93
C ALA A 484 -2.54 -10.34 13.65
N ALA A 485 -2.75 -9.12 14.16
CA ALA A 485 -4.03 -8.43 14.03
C ALA A 485 -4.44 -8.17 12.56
N PRO A 486 -3.56 -7.65 11.68
CA PRO A 486 -3.87 -7.50 10.26
C PRO A 486 -3.87 -8.83 9.46
N SER A 487 -3.11 -9.84 9.90
CA SER A 487 -2.98 -11.11 9.18
C SER A 487 -4.09 -12.12 9.51
N LEU A 488 -4.76 -11.98 10.66
CA LEU A 488 -5.81 -12.89 11.13
C LEU A 488 -6.92 -13.15 10.09
N PRO A 489 -7.46 -12.13 9.39
CA PRO A 489 -8.47 -12.36 8.36
C PRO A 489 -7.98 -13.26 7.22
N CYS A 490 -6.72 -13.10 6.81
CA CYS A 490 -6.11 -13.94 5.78
C CYS A 490 -5.94 -15.38 6.26
N LEU A 491 -5.48 -15.56 7.51
CA LEU A 491 -5.32 -16.89 8.11
C LEU A 491 -6.64 -17.67 8.20
N PHE A 492 -7.75 -16.97 8.44
CA PHE A 492 -9.09 -17.58 8.47
C PHE A 492 -9.78 -17.63 7.09
N GLY A 493 -9.13 -17.19 6.01
CA GLY A 493 -9.72 -17.19 4.67
C GLY A 493 -10.92 -16.25 4.52
N ILE A 494 -11.00 -15.19 5.32
CA ILE A 494 -12.13 -14.24 5.30
C ILE A 494 -11.98 -13.31 4.09
N THR A 495 -12.87 -13.47 3.12
CA THR A 495 -12.91 -12.65 1.90
C THR A 495 -13.82 -11.41 2.04
N ALA A 496 -14.88 -11.51 2.85
CA ALA A 496 -15.84 -10.44 3.04
C ALA A 496 -15.19 -9.20 3.71
N LEU A 497 -15.26 -8.04 3.03
CA LEU A 497 -14.59 -6.81 3.45
C LEU A 497 -14.95 -6.37 4.88
N PHE A 498 -16.24 -6.31 5.20
CA PHE A 498 -16.68 -5.82 6.50
C PHE A 498 -16.27 -6.75 7.65
N LEU A 499 -16.30 -8.07 7.43
CA LEU A 499 -15.84 -9.04 8.42
C LEU A 499 -14.32 -8.94 8.62
N ARG A 500 -13.57 -8.76 7.53
CA ARG A 500 -12.12 -8.52 7.55
C ARG A 500 -11.77 -7.27 8.35
N LEU A 501 -12.43 -6.14 8.06
CA LEU A 501 -12.23 -4.89 8.80
C LEU A 501 -12.63 -5.03 10.26
N GLY A 502 -13.74 -5.71 10.56
CA GLY A 502 -14.17 -5.98 11.93
C GLY A 502 -13.12 -6.75 12.73
N LEU A 503 -12.54 -7.80 12.14
CA LEU A 503 -11.50 -8.59 12.79
C LEU A 503 -10.19 -7.80 12.98
N MET A 504 -9.81 -6.97 12.01
CA MET A 504 -8.69 -6.04 12.14
C MET A 504 -8.90 -5.03 13.27
N VAL A 505 -10.12 -4.50 13.43
CA VAL A 505 -10.46 -3.58 14.54
C VAL A 505 -10.33 -4.29 15.89
N VAL A 506 -10.86 -5.52 16.03
CA VAL A 506 -10.72 -6.31 17.26
C VAL A 506 -9.24 -6.57 17.58
N GLY A 507 -8.44 -6.98 16.60
CA GLY A 507 -7.01 -7.16 16.76
C GLY A 507 -6.30 -5.85 17.15
N GLY A 508 -6.70 -4.72 16.58
CA GLY A 508 -6.20 -3.39 16.94
C GLY A 508 -6.51 -2.99 18.37
N ILE A 509 -7.71 -3.32 18.89
CA ILE A 509 -8.08 -3.09 20.30
C ILE A 509 -7.20 -3.92 21.24
N ILE A 510 -6.95 -5.19 20.89
CA ILE A 510 -6.07 -6.09 21.67
C ILE A 510 -4.65 -5.54 21.70
N LEU A 511 -4.11 -5.14 20.54
CA LEU A 511 -2.80 -4.50 20.43
C LEU A 511 -2.73 -3.23 21.28
N ALA A 512 -3.71 -2.33 21.18
CA ALA A 512 -3.73 -1.09 21.94
C ALA A 512 -3.76 -1.34 23.46
N SER A 513 -4.53 -2.32 23.91
CA SER A 513 -4.58 -2.74 25.32
C SER A 513 -3.22 -3.25 25.80
N PHE A 514 -2.56 -4.10 25.00
CA PHE A 514 -1.23 -4.60 25.32
C PHE A 514 -0.17 -3.48 25.31
N MET A 515 -0.22 -2.57 24.34
CA MET A 515 0.69 -1.41 24.27
C MET A 515 0.54 -0.47 25.47
N THR A 516 -0.69 -0.29 25.96
CA THR A 516 -0.98 0.51 27.15
C THR A 516 -0.26 -0.10 28.36
N TYR A 517 -0.50 -1.39 28.61
CA TYR A 517 0.14 -2.13 29.69
C TYR A 517 1.68 -2.14 29.57
N ALA A 518 2.19 -2.45 28.37
CA ALA A 518 3.62 -2.53 28.11
C ALA A 518 4.34 -1.18 28.32
N SER A 519 3.78 -0.09 27.79
CA SER A 519 4.40 1.23 27.87
C SER A 519 4.46 1.78 29.30
N GLU A 520 3.40 1.59 30.08
CA GLU A 520 3.38 1.96 31.49
C GLU A 520 4.44 1.17 32.28
N HIS A 521 4.44 -0.16 32.16
CA HIS A 521 5.39 -1.01 32.86
C HIS A 521 6.85 -0.72 32.48
N LEU A 522 7.13 -0.51 31.19
CA LEU A 522 8.47 -0.22 30.71
C LEU A 522 8.99 1.12 31.25
N ALA A 523 8.17 2.16 31.28
CA ALA A 523 8.57 3.46 31.79
C ALA A 523 8.83 3.43 33.30
N ILE A 524 7.91 2.85 34.09
CA ILE A 524 8.05 2.72 35.54
C ILE A 524 9.31 1.92 35.88
N ARG A 525 9.51 0.76 35.23
CA ARG A 525 10.68 -0.09 35.44
C ARG A 525 11.99 0.63 35.08
N SER A 526 12.01 1.35 33.96
CA SER A 526 13.20 2.08 33.52
C SER A 526 13.55 3.24 34.45
N PHE A 527 12.54 3.94 34.96
CA PHE A 527 12.72 4.98 35.97
C PHE A 527 13.31 4.40 37.26
N LEU A 528 12.71 3.33 37.79
CA LEU A 528 13.17 2.66 39.02
C LEU A 528 14.59 2.11 38.86
N LYS A 529 14.90 1.51 37.70
CA LYS A 529 16.25 1.02 37.41
C LYS A 529 17.27 2.16 37.41
N GLY A 530 16.96 3.28 36.77
CA GLY A 530 17.80 4.47 36.81
C GLY A 530 17.98 5.02 38.23
N PHE A 531 16.89 5.07 38.99
CA PHE A 531 16.89 5.50 40.39
C PHE A 531 17.77 4.61 41.27
N ASP A 532 17.71 3.29 41.12
CA ASP A 532 18.50 2.34 41.92
C ASP A 532 20.00 2.34 41.53
N GLU A 533 20.32 2.55 40.25
CA GLU A 533 21.69 2.54 39.70
C GLU A 533 22.47 3.86 39.89
N HIS A 534 21.93 4.83 40.64
CA HIS A 534 22.53 6.16 40.87
C HIS A 534 23.97 6.15 41.42
N ASN A 535 24.42 5.05 42.02
CA ASN A 535 25.71 4.93 42.72
C ASN A 535 26.81 4.14 41.95
N ILE A 536 26.57 3.70 40.72
CA ILE A 536 27.61 2.98 39.96
C ILE A 536 28.52 3.99 39.26
N ALA A 537 29.80 3.96 39.62
CA ALA A 537 30.87 4.79 39.07
C ALA A 537 30.87 4.83 37.54
N ARG A 538 31.44 5.93 37.02
CA ARG A 538 31.48 6.44 35.63
C ARG A 538 32.10 5.51 34.56
N ASN A 539 32.19 4.20 34.79
CA ASN A 539 32.91 3.24 33.95
C ASN A 539 32.12 1.98 33.52
N SER A 540 30.79 1.93 33.65
CA SER A 540 30.03 0.84 33.02
C SER A 540 29.68 1.20 31.56
N ASN A 541 30.24 0.44 30.63
CA ASN A 541 29.95 0.48 29.21
C ASN A 541 28.45 0.40 28.96
N SER A 542 27.86 1.48 28.45
CA SER A 542 26.48 1.50 27.99
C SER A 542 26.33 0.63 26.74
N CYS A 543 25.67 -0.52 26.91
CA CYS A 543 25.19 -1.33 25.78
C CYS A 543 24.11 -0.52 25.05
N PHE A 544 24.31 -0.27 23.75
CA PHE A 544 23.39 0.56 22.98
C PHE A 544 22.01 -0.11 22.78
N PHE A 545 21.94 -1.43 22.98
CA PHE A 545 20.77 -2.30 22.83
C PHE A 545 20.02 -2.61 24.14
N CYS A 546 20.41 -2.01 25.28
CA CYS A 546 19.73 -2.19 26.57
C CYS A 546 18.94 -0.96 27.00
#